data_AF-A0A0M8YBW1-F1
#
_entry.id   AF-A0A0M8YBW1-F1
#
_cell.length_a   1.000
_cell.length_b   1.000
_cell.length_c   1.000
_cell.angle_alpha   90.00
_cell.angle_beta   90.00
_cell.angle_gamma   90.00
#
_symmetry.space_group_name_H-M   'P 1'
#
loop_
_entity.id
_entity.type
_entity.pdbx_description
1 polymer ?
#
loop_
_entity_poly.entity_id
_entity_poly.type
_entity_poly.pdbx_seq_one_letter_code
_entity_poly.pdbx_strand_id
1 'polypeptide(L)'
;MDTTKGPGRPQGDLKGATAAANELAVFVRQLTKDQTVRQLAVRYMGGRTAWSLYRSGAQVIPLHLLEQVVKDRVPDQAGRELLLTRARSLHRRAAAERVEERAEPVALPPLSPQPPPGRLGGRFRPWLTHTVAVVSAVAVTLSVTLVATGPESGSAGRSSASDAPRVAAMLALITPSGDAVRSWNPISGWVDIGGPAAEVHGGAAGLFGVAPGVGHIAQYHSPGNWTYIGERGAELAVGRDHLYRLAPDRAAVWAWVEHTNSWLLIGAAARHLYAGRVGMFASGPNGHDLFRYEGSPGNWTWITDTLDPEDTVLVGEESLYRLPADGSAVWEWDFPRATWTRIGGAARSIHVGGAGLFMVDRTGGLHSYQGEPDAWTRIGEGGADIAVGPDRVYRVMPEGAVAQWLPDTSTWEELDGLAGAITATDDR
;
A
#
# COMPACT_ATOMS: atom_id res chain seq x y z
N MET A 1 -10.89 41.73 31.30
CA MET A 1 -9.43 41.56 31.52
C MET A 1 -9.21 40.46 32.54
N ASP A 2 -7.99 39.94 32.60
CA ASP A 2 -7.50 38.86 33.48
C ASP A 2 -8.00 37.43 33.21
N THR A 3 -7.08 36.61 32.68
CA THR A 3 -6.97 35.17 32.99
C THR A 3 -5.48 34.81 33.02
N THR A 4 -4.77 35.27 34.04
CA THR A 4 -3.38 34.87 34.32
C THR A 4 -3.30 33.39 34.71
N LYS A 5 -3.33 32.51 33.70
CA LYS A 5 -3.12 31.07 33.88
C LYS A 5 -1.63 30.82 34.08
N GLY A 6 -1.25 30.49 35.32
CA GLY A 6 0.16 30.35 35.73
C GLY A 6 0.97 29.37 34.86
N PRO A 7 2.31 29.54 34.80
CA PRO A 7 3.16 28.76 33.93
C PRO A 7 3.06 27.26 34.26
N GLY A 8 2.95 26.44 33.21
CA GLY A 8 2.99 24.98 33.36
C GLY A 8 4.30 24.54 34.04
N ARG A 9 4.23 23.39 34.73
CA ARG A 9 5.34 22.75 35.46
C ARG A 9 6.68 22.92 34.72
N PRO A 10 7.76 23.36 35.39
CA PRO A 10 9.03 23.66 34.73
C PRO A 10 9.53 22.46 33.92
N GLN A 11 10.01 22.76 32.71
CA GLN A 11 10.34 21.73 31.74
C GLN A 11 11.66 21.06 32.12
N GLY A 12 11.60 19.77 32.44
CA GLY A 12 12.77 19.00 32.88
C GLY A 12 13.89 18.90 31.85
N ASP A 13 14.96 18.25 32.26
CA ASP A 13 16.21 18.17 31.50
C ASP A 13 16.05 17.59 30.09
N LEU A 14 17.06 17.82 29.26
CA LEU A 14 17.16 17.22 27.95
C LEU A 14 17.46 15.72 28.08
N LYS A 15 16.84 14.92 27.21
CA LYS A 15 16.82 13.45 27.22
C LYS A 15 17.06 12.87 25.82
N GLY A 16 17.56 13.67 24.88
CA GLY A 16 18.02 13.18 23.60
C GLY A 16 19.29 12.36 23.80
N ALA A 17 19.33 11.22 23.13
CA ALA A 17 20.44 10.28 23.22
C ALA A 17 21.73 10.83 22.56
N THR A 18 21.58 11.66 21.52
CA THR A 18 22.68 12.32 20.81
C THR A 18 22.72 13.83 21.03
N ALA A 19 23.87 14.45 20.73
CA ALA A 19 24.03 15.90 20.80
C ALA A 19 23.10 16.63 19.82
N ALA A 20 22.92 16.16 18.58
CA ALA A 20 21.99 16.81 17.65
C ALA A 20 20.51 16.61 18.04
N ALA A 21 20.14 15.48 18.66
CA ALA A 21 18.79 15.30 19.20
C ALA A 21 18.47 16.34 20.30
N ASN A 22 19.46 16.65 21.15
CA ASN A 22 19.35 17.69 22.16
C ASN A 22 19.34 19.11 21.56
N GLU A 23 20.18 19.39 20.54
CA GLU A 23 20.20 20.67 19.82
C GLU A 23 18.85 20.95 19.13
N LEU A 24 18.27 19.93 18.49
CA LEU A 24 16.93 19.99 17.89
C LEU A 24 15.84 20.21 18.96
N ALA A 25 15.92 19.53 20.10
CA ALA A 25 14.96 19.71 21.18
C ALA A 25 14.99 21.14 21.76
N VAL A 26 16.16 21.74 21.90
CA VAL A 26 16.31 23.16 22.27
C VAL A 26 15.65 24.08 21.24
N PHE A 27 15.85 23.83 19.95
CA PHE A 27 15.20 24.58 18.87
C PHE A 27 13.65 24.47 18.94
N VAL A 28 13.11 23.27 19.19
CA VAL A 28 11.66 23.07 19.39
C VAL A 28 11.16 23.79 20.66
N ARG A 29 11.91 23.74 21.78
CA ARG A 29 11.58 24.50 23.00
C ARG A 29 11.52 26.00 22.73
N GLN A 30 12.45 26.54 21.95
CA GLN A 30 12.53 27.97 21.61
C GLN A 30 11.31 28.43 20.77
N LEU A 31 10.92 27.64 19.76
CA LEU A 31 9.76 27.92 18.90
C LEU A 31 8.42 27.81 19.63
N THR A 32 8.35 26.97 20.66
CA THR A 32 7.11 26.63 21.40
C THR A 32 7.09 27.15 22.85
N LYS A 33 7.95 28.14 23.17
CA LYS A 33 8.19 28.64 24.53
C LYS A 33 6.94 29.18 25.24
N ASP A 34 5.99 29.72 24.50
CA ASP A 34 4.73 30.32 24.95
C ASP A 34 3.54 29.36 24.88
N GLN A 35 3.75 28.10 24.51
CA GLN A 35 2.70 27.09 24.38
C GLN A 35 2.94 25.90 25.30
N THR A 36 1.89 25.49 26.02
CA THR A 36 1.89 24.25 26.79
C THR A 36 1.84 23.03 25.87
N VAL A 37 2.37 21.90 26.34
CA VAL A 37 2.26 20.58 25.67
C VAL A 37 0.81 20.22 25.31
N ARG A 38 -0.19 20.66 26.09
CA ARG A 38 -1.62 20.48 25.76
C ARG A 38 -2.07 21.35 24.59
N GLN A 39 -1.64 22.62 24.51
CA GLN A 39 -1.97 23.49 23.39
C GLN A 39 -1.29 23.02 22.09
N LEU A 40 -0.04 22.55 22.18
CA LEU A 40 0.68 21.97 21.04
C LEU A 40 -0.04 20.74 20.48
N ALA A 41 -0.43 19.80 21.35
CA ALA A 41 -1.17 18.60 20.97
C ALA A 41 -2.53 18.89 20.31
N VAL A 42 -3.20 19.98 20.72
CA VAL A 42 -4.48 20.41 20.11
C VAL A 42 -4.26 21.13 18.78
N ARG A 43 -3.22 21.97 18.66
CA ARG A 43 -3.01 22.84 17.49
C ARG A 43 -2.29 22.16 16.33
N TYR A 44 -1.33 21.30 16.62
CA TYR A 44 -0.45 20.67 15.62
C TYR A 44 -0.63 19.15 15.57
N MET A 45 -1.68 18.62 16.22
CA MET A 45 -1.91 17.18 16.41
C MET A 45 -0.75 16.46 17.12
N GLY A 46 -0.89 15.15 17.33
CA GLY A 46 0.04 14.34 18.13
C GLY A 46 -0.22 14.45 19.64
N GLY A 47 -0.17 13.32 20.34
CA GLY A 47 -0.53 13.25 21.77
C GLY A 47 0.36 14.11 22.68
N ARG A 48 -0.16 14.45 23.87
CA ARG A 48 0.60 15.17 24.92
C ARG A 48 1.96 14.51 25.23
N THR A 49 2.00 13.18 25.21
CA THR A 49 3.24 12.41 25.40
C THR A 49 4.26 12.69 24.30
N ALA A 50 3.86 12.68 23.03
CA ALA A 50 4.73 12.94 21.89
C ALA A 50 5.36 14.35 21.97
N TRP A 51 4.57 15.39 22.23
CA TRP A 51 5.08 16.75 22.40
C TRP A 51 6.02 16.92 23.61
N SER A 52 5.83 16.12 24.66
CA SER A 52 6.78 16.04 25.78
C SER A 52 8.09 15.38 25.36
N LEU A 53 8.03 14.29 24.58
CA LEU A 53 9.20 13.59 24.05
C LEU A 53 10.00 14.47 23.07
N TYR A 54 9.34 15.12 22.11
CA TYR A 54 9.94 16.05 21.15
C TYR A 54 10.69 17.20 21.83
N ARG A 55 10.05 17.87 22.81
CA ARG A 55 10.70 18.95 23.56
C ARG A 55 11.76 18.44 24.55
N SER A 56 11.81 17.14 24.85
CA SER A 56 12.91 16.54 25.62
C SER A 56 14.08 16.08 24.75
N GLY A 57 13.88 15.82 23.47
CA GLY A 57 14.88 15.20 22.58
C GLY A 57 14.88 13.68 22.56
N ALA A 58 14.19 13.02 23.52
CA ALA A 58 14.05 11.56 23.55
C ALA A 58 13.46 10.97 22.25
N GLN A 59 12.63 11.77 21.56
CA GLN A 59 12.14 11.46 20.22
C GLN A 59 12.41 12.66 19.30
N VAL A 60 12.90 12.38 18.09
CA VAL A 60 13.04 13.38 17.02
C VAL A 60 11.62 13.80 16.58
N ILE A 61 11.36 15.10 16.55
CA ILE A 61 10.09 15.64 16.05
C ILE A 61 9.97 15.37 14.54
N PRO A 62 8.83 14.85 14.02
CA PRO A 62 8.63 14.69 12.59
C PRO A 62 8.83 16.01 11.84
N LEU A 63 9.60 15.98 10.75
CA LEU A 63 9.95 17.20 9.99
C LEU A 63 8.73 18.02 9.57
N HIS A 64 7.63 17.39 9.14
CA HIS A 64 6.41 18.10 8.75
C HIS A 64 5.80 18.90 9.91
N LEU A 65 5.75 18.35 11.14
CA LEU A 65 5.28 19.07 12.32
C LEU A 65 6.22 20.22 12.68
N LEU A 66 7.53 20.01 12.56
CA LEU A 66 8.53 21.05 12.80
C LEU A 66 8.38 22.21 11.81
N GLU A 67 8.21 21.90 10.52
CA GLU A 67 7.95 22.89 9.48
C GLU A 67 6.63 23.63 9.70
N GLN A 68 5.57 22.93 10.09
CA GLN A 68 4.27 23.54 10.38
C GLN A 68 4.35 24.49 11.58
N VAL A 69 5.06 24.11 12.65
CA VAL A 69 5.36 25.01 13.77
C VAL A 69 6.15 26.23 13.29
N VAL A 70 7.17 26.08 12.43
CA VAL A 70 7.90 27.25 11.89
C VAL A 70 6.99 28.14 11.04
N LYS A 71 6.14 27.56 10.17
CA LYS A 71 5.18 28.31 9.32
C LYS A 71 4.18 29.10 10.17
N ASP A 72 3.61 28.50 11.22
CA ASP A 72 2.64 29.12 12.13
C ASP A 72 3.25 30.19 13.05
N ARG A 73 4.51 30.02 13.47
CA ARG A 73 5.15 30.87 14.48
C ARG A 73 5.93 32.04 13.89
N VAL A 74 6.25 31.99 12.61
CA VAL A 74 7.05 33.01 11.92
C VAL A 74 6.19 33.67 10.83
N PRO A 75 5.63 34.86 11.08
CA PRO A 75 4.73 35.53 10.13
C PRO A 75 5.46 36.08 8.91
N ASP A 76 6.69 36.57 9.09
CA ASP A 76 7.56 37.05 8.01
C ASP A 76 8.05 35.91 7.11
N GLN A 77 8.09 36.14 5.79
CA GLN A 77 8.48 35.13 4.81
C GLN A 77 9.99 34.84 4.85
N ALA A 78 10.84 35.87 4.90
CA ALA A 78 12.30 35.70 4.87
C ALA A 78 12.81 34.99 6.13
N GLY A 79 12.32 35.39 7.30
CA GLY A 79 12.58 34.72 8.58
C GLY A 79 12.06 33.28 8.61
N ARG A 80 10.93 32.99 7.96
CA ARG A 80 10.37 31.64 7.85
C ARG A 80 11.26 30.73 6.99
N GLU A 81 11.71 31.19 5.83
CA GLU A 81 12.60 30.44 4.93
C GLU A 81 13.95 30.13 5.60
N LEU A 82 14.52 31.11 6.31
CA LEU A 82 15.74 30.92 7.11
C LEU A 82 15.56 29.89 8.22
N LEU A 83 14.45 29.96 8.97
CA LEU A 83 14.17 29.03 10.06
C LEU A 83 13.77 27.63 9.57
N LEU A 84 13.11 27.49 8.42
CA LEU A 84 12.86 26.20 7.76
C LEU A 84 14.17 25.54 7.31
N THR A 85 15.10 26.31 6.75
CA THR A 85 16.42 25.82 6.37
C THR A 85 17.20 25.31 7.58
N ARG A 86 17.18 26.06 8.70
CA ARG A 86 17.78 25.63 9.97
C ARG A 86 17.09 24.38 10.55
N ALA A 87 15.76 24.34 10.53
CA ALA A 87 14.95 23.20 11.00
C ALA A 87 15.31 21.90 10.25
N ARG A 88 15.36 21.96 8.92
CA ARG A 88 15.76 20.84 8.04
C ARG A 88 17.19 20.36 8.29
N SER A 89 18.11 21.27 8.60
CA SER A 89 19.50 20.93 8.94
C SER A 89 19.59 20.18 10.28
N LEU A 90 18.97 20.73 11.34
CA LEU A 90 18.93 20.11 12.67
C LEU A 90 18.22 18.75 12.65
N HIS A 91 17.10 18.64 11.94
CA HIS A 91 16.38 17.37 11.80
C HIS A 91 17.22 16.29 11.09
N ARG A 92 17.93 16.63 10.00
CA ARG A 92 18.80 15.66 9.30
C ARG A 92 19.94 15.17 10.19
N ARG A 93 20.60 16.06 10.94
CA ARG A 93 21.65 15.67 11.90
C ARG A 93 21.12 14.75 13.01
N ALA A 94 20.00 15.13 13.65
CA ALA A 94 19.38 14.33 14.70
C ALA A 94 18.83 12.97 14.20
N ALA A 95 18.46 12.86 12.92
CA ALA A 95 18.05 11.61 12.30
C ALA A 95 19.26 10.70 11.97
N ALA A 96 20.35 11.27 11.45
CA ALA A 96 21.55 10.52 11.09
C ALA A 96 22.26 9.89 12.31
N GLU A 97 22.54 10.69 13.34
CA GLU A 97 23.22 10.21 14.56
C GLU A 97 22.42 9.09 15.27
N ARG A 98 21.09 9.09 15.16
CA ARG A 98 20.20 8.06 15.73
C ARG A 98 20.21 6.73 14.95
N VAL A 99 20.59 6.75 13.67
CA VAL A 99 20.83 5.52 12.89
C VAL A 99 22.18 4.91 13.27
N GLU A 100 23.19 5.76 13.49
CA GLU A 100 24.54 5.37 13.89
C GLU A 100 24.58 4.79 15.32
N GLU A 101 23.88 5.40 16.28
CA GLU A 101 23.72 4.87 17.65
C GLU A 101 22.99 3.50 17.67
N ARG A 102 22.07 3.25 16.74
CA ARG A 102 21.40 1.95 16.59
C ARG A 102 22.29 0.88 15.92
N ALA A 103 23.47 1.27 15.41
CA ALA A 103 24.38 0.42 14.66
C ALA A 103 25.64 0.00 15.45
N GLU A 104 25.76 0.36 16.75
CA GLU A 104 26.86 -0.16 17.56
C GLU A 104 26.77 -1.70 17.70
N PRO A 105 27.85 -2.45 17.39
CA PRO A 105 27.79 -3.90 17.31
C PRO A 105 27.84 -4.55 18.69
N VAL A 106 26.79 -5.30 19.04
CA VAL A 106 26.82 -6.25 20.15
C VAL A 106 27.83 -7.36 19.83
N ALA A 107 28.96 -7.38 20.53
CA ALA A 107 30.00 -8.38 20.34
C ALA A 107 29.50 -9.79 20.72
N LEU A 108 29.44 -10.69 19.74
CA LEU A 108 29.04 -12.09 19.94
C LEU A 108 30.22 -12.92 20.50
N PRO A 109 29.96 -13.90 21.39
CA PRO A 109 30.99 -14.82 21.88
C PRO A 109 31.45 -15.79 20.76
N PRO A 110 32.68 -16.34 20.85
CA PRO A 110 33.26 -17.16 19.78
C PRO A 110 32.50 -18.49 19.60
N LEU A 111 32.13 -18.77 18.35
CA LEU A 111 31.45 -20.00 17.94
C LEU A 111 32.38 -21.21 18.06
N SER A 112 31.85 -22.31 18.62
CA SER A 112 32.51 -23.63 18.56
C SER A 112 32.45 -24.19 17.12
N PRO A 113 33.45 -25.01 16.70
CA PRO A 113 33.52 -25.51 15.33
C PRO A 113 32.36 -26.45 14.98
N GLN A 114 31.69 -26.17 13.86
CA GLN A 114 30.67 -27.02 13.26
C GLN A 114 31.27 -28.34 12.73
N PRO A 115 30.59 -29.49 12.88
CA PRO A 115 30.97 -30.72 12.21
C PRO A 115 30.70 -30.65 10.69
N PRO A 116 31.41 -31.44 9.85
CA PRO A 116 31.23 -31.43 8.40
C PRO A 116 29.85 -31.95 7.96
N PRO A 117 29.35 -31.55 6.79
CA PRO A 117 27.96 -31.76 6.39
C PRO A 117 27.63 -33.23 6.10
N GLY A 118 26.93 -33.87 7.04
CA GLY A 118 26.33 -35.20 6.85
C GLY A 118 25.05 -35.14 6.00
N ARG A 119 24.97 -35.96 4.96
CA ARG A 119 23.73 -36.15 4.18
C ARG A 119 22.65 -36.85 5.01
N LEU A 120 21.66 -36.10 5.46
CA LEU A 120 20.29 -36.55 5.69
C LEU A 120 19.38 -35.49 5.04
N GLY A 121 18.42 -35.84 4.18
CA GLY A 121 17.46 -36.91 4.41
C GLY A 121 16.20 -36.40 5.12
N GLY A 122 15.95 -35.09 5.09
CA GLY A 122 14.77 -34.44 5.70
C GLY A 122 13.81 -33.89 4.64
N ARG A 123 12.56 -34.36 4.68
CA ARG A 123 11.47 -33.87 3.83
C ARG A 123 11.17 -32.40 4.16
N PHE A 124 11.51 -31.47 3.28
CA PHE A 124 10.94 -30.13 3.31
C PHE A 124 9.46 -30.21 2.95
N ARG A 125 8.59 -29.70 3.82
CA ARG A 125 7.19 -29.37 3.50
C ARG A 125 7.18 -27.92 3.02
N PRO A 126 6.88 -27.62 1.74
CA PRO A 126 6.70 -26.25 1.31
C PRO A 126 5.41 -25.69 1.91
N TRP A 127 5.52 -24.54 2.57
CA TRP A 127 4.43 -23.58 2.72
C TRP A 127 3.87 -23.17 1.34
N LEU A 128 2.56 -22.95 1.24
CA LEU A 128 1.94 -22.52 -0.02
C LEU A 128 2.22 -21.03 -0.27
N THR A 129 2.98 -20.75 -1.32
CA THR A 129 2.76 -19.55 -2.15
C THR A 129 1.83 -19.97 -3.30
N HIS A 130 0.66 -19.33 -3.44
CA HIS A 130 -0.29 -19.64 -4.50
C HIS A 130 0.14 -19.02 -5.83
N THR A 131 0.90 -19.76 -6.63
CA THR A 131 1.03 -19.57 -8.09
C THR A 131 1.28 -20.93 -8.75
N VAL A 132 0.47 -21.30 -9.73
CA VAL A 132 0.63 -22.53 -10.53
C VAL A 132 0.24 -22.23 -11.98
N ALA A 133 1.17 -22.42 -12.92
CA ALA A 133 0.84 -22.48 -14.35
C ALA A 133 1.71 -23.50 -15.14
N VAL A 134 1.09 -24.60 -15.63
CA VAL A 134 1.47 -25.65 -16.61
C VAL A 134 0.15 -26.37 -17.04
N VAL A 135 -0.25 -26.62 -18.30
CA VAL A 135 0.20 -26.25 -19.67
C VAL A 135 -0.89 -26.56 -20.73
N SER A 136 -0.91 -25.78 -21.84
CA SER A 136 -1.45 -25.98 -23.22
C SER A 136 -2.68 -26.86 -23.55
N ALA A 137 -3.58 -26.40 -24.47
CA ALA A 137 -3.46 -26.70 -25.93
C ALA A 137 -4.67 -26.35 -26.86
N VAL A 138 -4.41 -25.47 -27.86
CA VAL A 138 -4.77 -25.60 -29.31
C VAL A 138 -6.23 -25.36 -29.82
N ALA A 139 -6.42 -24.16 -30.40
CA ALA A 139 -7.13 -23.81 -31.66
C ALA A 139 -8.68 -24.01 -31.77
N VAL A 140 -9.46 -23.37 -32.66
CA VAL A 140 -9.23 -22.76 -34.00
C VAL A 140 -10.12 -21.50 -34.22
N THR A 141 -9.63 -20.58 -35.09
CA THR A 141 -10.22 -19.35 -35.66
C THR A 141 -11.65 -19.42 -36.26
N LEU A 142 -12.39 -18.28 -36.28
CA LEU A 142 -12.55 -17.45 -37.51
C LEU A 142 -13.19 -16.06 -37.26
N SER A 143 -12.89 -15.11 -38.16
CA SER A 143 -13.15 -13.66 -38.06
C SER A 143 -14.43 -13.18 -38.79
N VAL A 144 -14.91 -11.97 -38.45
CA VAL A 144 -15.49 -11.02 -39.41
C VAL A 144 -15.04 -9.59 -39.09
N THR A 145 -14.61 -8.85 -40.11
CA THR A 145 -14.17 -7.45 -40.04
C THR A 145 -15.23 -6.53 -40.66
N LEU A 146 -15.43 -5.31 -40.13
CA LEU A 146 -15.90 -4.19 -40.97
C LEU A 146 -15.26 -2.87 -40.55
N VAL A 147 -15.01 -2.01 -41.53
CA VAL A 147 -14.18 -0.80 -41.43
C VAL A 147 -14.97 0.44 -41.92
N ALA A 148 -14.60 1.59 -41.34
CA ALA A 148 -14.63 2.98 -41.87
C ALA A 148 -15.86 3.89 -41.62
N THR A 149 -15.75 5.23 -41.49
CA THR A 149 -14.62 6.19 -41.24
C THR A 149 -15.15 7.62 -40.99
N GLY A 150 -14.58 8.35 -40.02
CA GLY A 150 -14.36 9.83 -40.03
C GLY A 150 -15.55 10.82 -39.99
N PRO A 151 -15.29 12.16 -39.96
CA PRO A 151 -14.18 12.84 -39.29
C PRO A 151 -14.54 14.14 -38.52
N GLU A 152 -13.49 14.73 -37.94
CA GLU A 152 -13.33 15.89 -37.03
C GLU A 152 -14.10 17.22 -37.25
N SER A 153 -14.25 17.98 -36.14
CA SER A 153 -14.01 19.44 -36.07
C SER A 153 -13.84 19.90 -34.60
N GLY A 154 -12.86 20.76 -34.31
CA GLY A 154 -12.43 21.07 -32.92
C GLY A 154 -12.69 22.49 -32.40
N SER A 155 -12.27 22.75 -31.15
CA SER A 155 -12.07 24.11 -30.62
C SER A 155 -10.97 24.10 -29.54
N ALA A 156 -10.27 25.21 -29.36
CA ALA A 156 -9.00 25.27 -28.64
C ALA A 156 -9.04 26.05 -27.31
N GLY A 157 -8.13 25.68 -26.40
CA GLY A 157 -7.41 26.66 -25.59
C GLY A 157 -8.01 27.08 -24.24
N ARG A 158 -7.59 26.39 -23.17
CA ARG A 158 -7.31 27.05 -21.89
C ARG A 158 -6.13 26.34 -21.20
N SER A 159 -5.17 27.13 -20.72
CA SER A 159 -3.81 26.65 -20.42
C SER A 159 -3.70 25.75 -19.19
N SER A 160 -2.73 24.85 -19.25
CA SER A 160 -2.43 23.80 -18.28
C SER A 160 -2.14 24.30 -16.86
N ALA A 161 -2.85 23.70 -15.91
CA ALA A 161 -2.41 23.63 -14.52
C ALA A 161 -1.86 22.22 -14.25
N SER A 162 -0.54 22.06 -14.36
CA SER A 162 0.24 20.96 -13.74
C SER A 162 -0.42 19.56 -13.70
N ASP A 163 -0.73 18.96 -14.85
CA ASP A 163 -0.88 17.50 -14.89
C ASP A 163 0.49 16.87 -14.62
N ALA A 164 0.70 16.41 -13.38
CA ALA A 164 1.60 15.30 -13.15
C ALA A 164 1.06 14.08 -13.93
N PRO A 165 1.93 13.20 -14.49
CA PRO A 165 1.47 12.09 -15.30
C PRO A 165 0.54 11.20 -14.50
N ARG A 166 -0.76 11.24 -14.84
CA ARG A 166 -1.76 10.29 -14.35
C ARG A 166 -1.31 8.91 -14.84
N VAL A 167 -1.11 7.98 -13.91
CA VAL A 167 -1.01 6.57 -14.28
C VAL A 167 -2.43 6.18 -14.70
N ALA A 168 -2.67 6.16 -16.01
CA ALA A 168 -3.93 5.67 -16.55
C ALA A 168 -4.14 4.20 -16.15
N ALA A 169 -5.39 3.77 -16.12
CA ALA A 169 -5.76 2.36 -16.00
C ALA A 169 -4.88 1.47 -16.90
N MET A 170 -4.18 0.52 -16.28
CA MET A 170 -3.18 -0.31 -16.95
C MET A 170 -3.21 -1.72 -16.38
N LEU A 171 -3.29 -2.71 -17.27
CA LEU A 171 -3.05 -4.11 -16.93
C LEU A 171 -1.54 -4.39 -17.03
N ALA A 172 -0.96 -4.95 -15.98
CA ALA A 172 0.45 -5.33 -15.95
C ALA A 172 0.64 -6.79 -15.53
N LEU A 173 1.63 -7.47 -16.10
CA LEU A 173 2.02 -8.84 -15.74
C LEU A 173 3.51 -8.96 -15.46
N ILE A 174 3.88 -10.02 -14.74
CA ILE A 174 5.24 -10.55 -14.70
C ILE A 174 5.30 -11.74 -15.65
N THR A 175 6.34 -11.86 -16.47
CA THR A 175 6.54 -13.05 -17.31
C THR A 175 6.75 -14.30 -16.46
N PRO A 176 6.45 -15.53 -16.96
CA PRO A 176 6.61 -16.76 -16.17
C PRO A 176 8.02 -17.02 -15.61
N SER A 177 9.06 -16.37 -16.16
CA SER A 177 10.43 -16.45 -15.65
C SER A 177 10.79 -15.40 -14.58
N GLY A 178 9.98 -14.37 -14.38
CA GLY A 178 10.28 -13.23 -13.49
C GLY A 178 11.16 -12.14 -14.10
N ASP A 179 11.68 -12.34 -15.33
CA ASP A 179 12.70 -11.46 -15.91
C ASP A 179 12.15 -10.11 -16.42
N ALA A 180 10.86 -10.04 -16.75
CA ALA A 180 10.24 -8.84 -17.31
C ALA A 180 8.87 -8.54 -16.71
N VAL A 181 8.58 -7.26 -16.57
CA VAL A 181 7.25 -6.70 -16.30
C VAL A 181 6.72 -6.10 -17.60
N ARG A 182 5.49 -6.45 -17.98
CA ARG A 182 4.84 -5.98 -19.21
C ARG A 182 3.54 -5.26 -18.91
N SER A 183 3.21 -4.24 -19.70
CA SER A 183 1.88 -3.60 -19.71
C SER A 183 1.11 -3.97 -20.97
N TRP A 184 -0.20 -4.21 -20.85
CA TRP A 184 -1.07 -4.37 -22.01
C TRP A 184 -1.37 -3.01 -22.65
N ASN A 185 -1.29 -2.94 -23.97
CA ASN A 185 -1.79 -1.83 -24.77
C ASN A 185 -2.80 -2.39 -25.79
N PRO A 186 -4.06 -1.91 -25.85
CA PRO A 186 -5.07 -2.43 -26.78
C PRO A 186 -4.73 -2.29 -28.27
N ILE A 187 -3.76 -1.43 -28.64
CA ILE A 187 -3.34 -1.17 -30.03
C ILE A 187 -2.08 -1.97 -30.38
N SER A 188 -1.10 -2.03 -29.47
CA SER A 188 0.22 -2.61 -29.72
C SER A 188 0.49 -3.94 -29.01
N GLY A 189 -0.46 -4.47 -28.26
CA GLY A 189 -0.30 -5.67 -27.43
C GLY A 189 0.58 -5.41 -26.19
N TRP A 190 1.23 -6.46 -25.68
CA TRP A 190 2.11 -6.36 -24.52
C TRP A 190 3.41 -5.61 -24.83
N VAL A 191 3.74 -4.63 -24.00
CA VAL A 191 4.98 -3.84 -24.07
C VAL A 191 5.83 -4.12 -22.84
N ASP A 192 7.12 -4.40 -23.01
CA ASP A 192 8.08 -4.50 -21.91
C ASP A 192 8.25 -3.13 -21.23
N ILE A 193 7.91 -3.04 -19.94
CA ILE A 193 7.98 -1.80 -19.16
C ILE A 193 9.06 -1.81 -18.07
N GLY A 194 9.58 -2.97 -17.69
CA GLY A 194 10.64 -3.10 -16.68
C GLY A 194 10.98 -4.55 -16.37
N GLY A 195 11.61 -4.78 -15.22
CA GLY A 195 12.04 -6.10 -14.75
C GLY A 195 13.54 -6.14 -14.38
N PRO A 196 14.01 -7.20 -13.71
CA PRO A 196 13.23 -8.34 -13.22
C PRO A 196 12.38 -7.99 -11.98
N ALA A 197 11.28 -8.71 -11.76
CA ALA A 197 10.39 -8.52 -10.63
C ALA A 197 9.92 -9.86 -10.04
N ALA A 198 9.86 -9.95 -8.72
CA ALA A 198 9.26 -11.07 -7.99
C ALA A 198 7.77 -10.83 -7.71
N GLU A 199 7.36 -9.57 -7.55
CA GLU A 199 5.96 -9.17 -7.34
C GLU A 199 5.66 -7.85 -8.05
N VAL A 200 4.40 -7.67 -8.44
CA VAL A 200 3.83 -6.41 -8.94
C VAL A 200 2.54 -6.12 -8.18
N HIS A 201 2.35 -4.86 -7.84
CA HIS A 201 1.23 -4.37 -7.03
C HIS A 201 0.64 -3.15 -7.74
N GLY A 202 -0.57 -3.28 -8.27
CA GLY A 202 -1.32 -2.21 -8.92
C GLY A 202 -2.49 -1.71 -8.07
N GLY A 203 -2.93 -0.48 -8.37
CA GLY A 203 -4.13 0.15 -7.83
C GLY A 203 -4.14 1.64 -8.19
N ALA A 204 -5.11 2.40 -7.68
CA ALA A 204 -5.23 3.84 -7.94
C ALA A 204 -3.98 4.68 -7.57
N ALA A 205 -3.16 4.27 -6.60
CA ALA A 205 -1.89 4.97 -6.30
C ALA A 205 -0.76 4.71 -7.33
N GLY A 206 -0.98 3.85 -8.32
CA GLY A 206 -0.05 3.52 -9.40
C GLY A 206 0.41 2.06 -9.41
N LEU A 207 1.41 1.76 -10.25
CA LEU A 207 2.05 0.45 -10.34
C LEU A 207 3.37 0.44 -9.55
N PHE A 208 3.55 -0.58 -8.71
CA PHE A 208 4.75 -0.82 -7.92
C PHE A 208 5.30 -2.22 -8.21
N GLY A 209 6.62 -2.36 -8.18
CA GLY A 209 7.32 -3.63 -8.39
C GLY A 209 8.25 -3.93 -7.23
N VAL A 210 8.38 -5.22 -6.88
CA VAL A 210 9.34 -5.71 -5.88
C VAL A 210 10.39 -6.54 -6.60
N ALA A 211 11.64 -6.07 -6.59
CA ALA A 211 12.75 -6.76 -7.22
C ALA A 211 13.07 -8.11 -6.54
N PRO A 212 13.50 -9.14 -7.29
CA PRO A 212 13.92 -10.42 -6.71
C PRO A 212 15.13 -10.26 -5.79
N GLY A 213 15.31 -11.19 -4.85
CA GLY A 213 16.40 -11.18 -3.88
C GLY A 213 16.10 -10.27 -2.69
N VAL A 214 16.75 -9.10 -2.62
CA VAL A 214 16.66 -8.18 -1.46
C VAL A 214 15.27 -7.54 -1.28
N GLY A 215 14.44 -7.53 -2.32
CA GLY A 215 13.08 -6.99 -2.23
C GLY A 215 13.01 -5.47 -2.34
N HIS A 216 13.90 -4.83 -3.11
CA HIS A 216 13.77 -3.40 -3.38
C HIS A 216 12.41 -3.09 -4.03
N ILE A 217 11.66 -2.16 -3.46
CA ILE A 217 10.41 -1.65 -4.01
C ILE A 217 10.73 -0.48 -4.94
N ALA A 218 10.14 -0.50 -6.13
CA ALA A 218 10.18 0.61 -7.07
C ALA A 218 8.78 1.02 -7.55
N GLN A 219 8.57 2.31 -7.78
CA GLN A 219 7.38 2.86 -8.44
C GLN A 219 7.64 2.98 -9.95
N TYR A 220 6.66 2.60 -10.76
CA TYR A 220 6.65 2.82 -12.20
C TYR A 220 6.27 4.27 -12.58
N HIS A 221 6.93 4.83 -13.59
CA HIS A 221 6.53 6.12 -14.20
C HIS A 221 6.29 6.03 -15.71
N SER A 222 7.16 5.32 -16.43
CA SER A 222 7.10 5.13 -17.87
C SER A 222 7.96 3.91 -18.26
N PRO A 223 7.86 3.36 -19.48
CA PRO A 223 8.63 2.17 -19.85
C PRO A 223 10.14 2.37 -19.63
N GLY A 224 10.78 1.44 -18.90
CA GLY A 224 12.18 1.51 -18.50
C GLY A 224 12.51 2.51 -17.37
N ASN A 225 11.53 3.26 -16.86
CA ASN A 225 11.70 4.29 -15.84
C ASN A 225 10.97 3.90 -14.54
N TRP A 226 11.76 3.40 -13.59
CA TRP A 226 11.32 2.98 -12.27
C TRP A 226 12.15 3.68 -11.19
N THR A 227 11.49 4.33 -10.24
CA THR A 227 12.14 4.99 -9.11
C THR A 227 12.19 4.03 -7.92
N TYR A 228 13.39 3.78 -7.36
CA TYR A 228 13.49 3.09 -6.07
C TYR A 228 12.84 3.93 -4.97
N ILE A 229 11.93 3.30 -4.21
CA ILE A 229 11.17 3.96 -3.14
C ILE A 229 11.44 3.38 -1.75
N GLY A 230 12.08 2.21 -1.64
CA GLY A 230 12.51 1.65 -0.35
C GLY A 230 12.60 0.13 -0.33
N GLU A 231 12.92 -0.43 0.84
CA GLU A 231 12.97 -1.89 1.06
C GLU A 231 11.60 -2.55 1.23
N ARG A 232 11.51 -3.84 0.91
CA ARG A 232 10.34 -4.69 1.18
C ARG A 232 9.96 -4.68 2.66
N GLY A 233 8.66 -4.65 2.92
CA GLY A 233 8.07 -4.87 4.24
C GLY A 233 7.65 -6.33 4.48
N ALA A 234 7.01 -6.58 5.62
CA ALA A 234 6.29 -7.85 5.81
C ALA A 234 5.07 -7.95 4.87
N GLU A 235 4.51 -6.80 4.47
CA GLU A 235 3.31 -6.69 3.64
C GLU A 235 3.27 -5.33 2.93
N LEU A 236 2.63 -5.29 1.76
CA LEU A 236 2.34 -4.08 0.98
C LEU A 236 0.83 -4.02 0.69
N ALA A 237 0.28 -2.80 0.65
CA ALA A 237 -1.10 -2.58 0.25
C ALA A 237 -1.20 -1.26 -0.55
N VAL A 238 -1.83 -1.30 -1.72
CA VAL A 238 -2.01 -0.13 -2.60
C VAL A 238 -3.38 0.48 -2.33
N GLY A 239 -3.43 1.69 -1.79
CA GLY A 239 -4.68 2.42 -1.60
C GLY A 239 -4.99 3.38 -2.75
N ARG A 240 -6.00 4.24 -2.54
CA ARG A 240 -6.32 5.34 -3.46
C ARG A 240 -5.13 6.24 -3.79
N ASP A 241 -4.39 6.67 -2.76
CA ASP A 241 -3.41 7.76 -2.88
C ASP A 241 -1.98 7.40 -2.49
N HIS A 242 -1.80 6.27 -1.81
CA HIS A 242 -0.53 5.88 -1.20
C HIS A 242 -0.30 4.38 -1.35
N LEU A 243 0.96 4.01 -1.54
CA LEU A 243 1.45 2.69 -1.17
C LEU A 243 1.66 2.65 0.36
N TYR A 244 1.12 1.62 1.00
CA TYR A 244 1.34 1.34 2.41
C TYR A 244 2.25 0.12 2.57
N ARG A 245 3.04 0.10 3.65
CA ARG A 245 3.98 -0.97 3.98
C ARG A 245 3.97 -1.27 5.46
N LEU A 246 3.88 -2.56 5.79
CA LEU A 246 4.07 -3.07 7.13
C LEU A 246 5.56 -3.35 7.34
N ALA A 247 6.14 -2.87 8.45
CA ALA A 247 7.54 -3.13 8.77
C ALA A 247 7.85 -4.66 8.76
N PRO A 248 9.08 -5.10 8.45
CA PRO A 248 9.43 -6.54 8.43
C PRO A 248 9.17 -7.29 9.75
N ASP A 249 9.28 -6.58 10.88
CA ASP A 249 8.97 -7.06 12.23
C ASP A 249 7.48 -6.88 12.63
N ARG A 250 6.65 -6.41 11.69
CA ARG A 250 5.24 -6.02 11.86
C ARG A 250 4.99 -4.96 12.95
N ALA A 251 6.03 -4.25 13.43
CA ALA A 251 5.93 -3.32 14.56
C ALA A 251 5.42 -1.90 14.20
N ALA A 252 5.29 -1.58 12.91
CA ALA A 252 4.92 -0.25 12.43
C ALA A 252 4.30 -0.27 11.02
N VAL A 253 3.28 0.57 10.81
CA VAL A 253 2.66 0.82 9.49
C VAL A 253 3.16 2.14 8.92
N TRP A 254 3.59 2.12 7.66
CA TRP A 254 4.14 3.26 6.93
C TRP A 254 3.32 3.57 5.68
N ALA A 255 3.18 4.85 5.34
CA ALA A 255 2.66 5.32 4.06
C ALA A 255 3.79 5.97 3.25
N TRP A 256 3.89 5.66 1.96
CA TRP A 256 4.85 6.31 1.07
C TRP A 256 4.30 7.65 0.54
N VAL A 257 5.18 8.65 0.49
CA VAL A 257 4.87 10.05 0.18
C VAL A 257 5.60 10.48 -1.08
N GLU A 258 4.92 10.30 -2.21
CA GLU A 258 5.39 10.49 -3.59
C GLU A 258 6.25 11.74 -3.80
N HIS A 259 5.70 12.93 -3.54
CA HIS A 259 6.37 14.22 -3.77
C HIS A 259 7.64 14.46 -2.93
N THR A 260 7.96 13.59 -1.98
CA THR A 260 9.22 13.62 -1.20
C THR A 260 10.09 12.37 -1.37
N ASN A 261 9.60 11.37 -2.09
CA ASN A 261 10.07 9.99 -2.08
C ASN A 261 10.51 9.50 -0.67
N SER A 262 9.58 9.55 0.30
CA SER A 262 9.87 9.18 1.68
C SER A 262 8.74 8.40 2.34
N TRP A 263 9.06 7.65 3.40
CA TRP A 263 8.07 6.89 4.18
C TRP A 263 7.70 7.64 5.45
N LEU A 264 6.39 7.87 5.64
CA LEU A 264 5.80 8.46 6.83
C LEU A 264 5.28 7.34 7.74
N LEU A 265 5.69 7.36 9.01
CA LEU A 265 5.14 6.46 10.04
C LEU A 265 3.70 6.87 10.33
N ILE A 266 2.73 5.99 10.07
CA ILE A 266 1.29 6.29 10.24
C ILE A 266 0.62 5.46 11.34
N GLY A 267 1.15 4.28 11.68
CA GLY A 267 0.55 3.37 12.65
C GLY A 267 1.57 2.56 13.45
N ALA A 268 1.11 1.97 14.56
CA ALA A 268 1.88 1.07 15.40
C ALA A 268 1.90 -0.35 14.80
N ALA A 269 2.10 -1.37 15.64
CA ALA A 269 2.08 -2.76 15.21
C ALA A 269 0.70 -3.17 14.66
N ALA A 270 0.70 -3.99 13.62
CA ALA A 270 -0.49 -4.51 12.95
C ALA A 270 -0.22 -5.94 12.45
N ARG A 271 -1.26 -6.79 12.35
CA ARG A 271 -1.09 -8.12 11.75
C ARG A 271 -1.07 -8.01 10.22
N HIS A 272 -2.08 -7.41 9.62
CA HIS A 272 -2.23 -7.25 8.17
C HIS A 272 -2.62 -5.82 7.78
N LEU A 273 -2.41 -5.47 6.50
CA LEU A 273 -2.81 -4.23 5.86
C LEU A 273 -3.82 -4.50 4.76
N TYR A 274 -4.86 -3.67 4.69
CA TYR A 274 -5.87 -3.75 3.65
C TYR A 274 -6.10 -2.35 3.10
N ALA A 275 -5.86 -2.14 1.81
CA ALA A 275 -6.01 -0.84 1.16
C ALA A 275 -6.74 -0.97 -0.17
N GLY A 276 -7.48 0.09 -0.52
CA GLY A 276 -8.24 0.18 -1.77
C GLY A 276 -8.87 1.56 -1.92
N ARG A 277 -9.97 1.66 -2.68
CA ARG A 277 -10.62 2.95 -2.96
C ARG A 277 -11.38 3.51 -1.76
N VAL A 278 -12.08 2.71 -0.95
CA VAL A 278 -12.82 3.22 0.24
C VAL A 278 -11.91 3.61 1.42
N GLY A 279 -10.66 3.14 1.47
CA GLY A 279 -9.68 3.61 2.45
C GLY A 279 -8.48 2.70 2.66
N MET A 280 -7.78 2.96 3.76
CA MET A 280 -6.69 2.14 4.29
C MET A 280 -7.10 1.62 5.67
N PHE A 281 -6.86 0.34 5.90
CA PHE A 281 -7.21 -0.39 7.11
C PHE A 281 -6.03 -1.26 7.55
N ALA A 282 -6.00 -1.59 8.83
CA ALA A 282 -5.03 -2.51 9.39
C ALA A 282 -5.70 -3.35 10.48
N SER A 283 -5.36 -4.64 10.55
CA SER A 283 -5.76 -5.46 11.68
C SER A 283 -4.80 -5.28 12.87
N GLY A 284 -5.33 -5.36 14.09
CA GLY A 284 -4.54 -5.31 15.31
C GLY A 284 -3.48 -6.43 15.36
N PRO A 285 -2.46 -6.35 16.24
CA PRO A 285 -1.40 -7.37 16.33
C PRO A 285 -1.91 -8.79 16.61
N ASN A 286 -3.09 -8.92 17.21
CA ASN A 286 -3.82 -10.16 17.45
C ASN A 286 -4.52 -10.72 16.19
N GLY A 287 -4.80 -9.88 15.19
CA GLY A 287 -5.59 -10.19 13.99
C GLY A 287 -7.10 -10.06 14.12
N HIS A 288 -7.64 -9.78 15.32
CA HIS A 288 -9.08 -9.73 15.57
C HIS A 288 -9.69 -8.33 15.40
N ASP A 289 -8.99 -7.31 15.90
CA ASP A 289 -9.40 -5.92 15.73
C ASP A 289 -9.14 -5.43 14.31
N LEU A 290 -10.04 -4.63 13.75
CA LEU A 290 -9.86 -3.91 12.49
C LEU A 290 -9.94 -2.40 12.74
N PHE A 291 -9.00 -1.65 12.20
CA PHE A 291 -8.93 -0.19 12.30
C PHE A 291 -8.88 0.45 10.91
N ARG A 292 -9.59 1.57 10.74
CA ARG A 292 -9.47 2.47 9.57
C ARG A 292 -8.48 3.58 9.85
N TYR A 293 -7.63 3.89 8.87
CA TYR A 293 -6.75 5.06 8.90
C TYR A 293 -7.49 6.32 8.45
N GLU A 294 -7.47 7.36 9.29
CA GLU A 294 -8.19 8.63 9.05
C GLU A 294 -7.31 9.70 8.39
N GLY A 295 -6.37 9.29 7.54
CA GLY A 295 -5.52 10.18 6.74
C GLY A 295 -4.42 10.94 7.50
N SER A 296 -4.35 10.86 8.84
CA SER A 296 -3.36 11.57 9.67
C SER A 296 -2.56 10.61 10.57
N PRO A 297 -1.23 10.75 10.69
CA PRO A 297 -0.39 9.83 11.47
C PRO A 297 -0.88 9.58 12.91
N GLY A 298 -1.08 8.32 13.25
CA GLY A 298 -1.61 7.88 14.54
C GLY A 298 -3.11 8.09 14.74
N ASN A 299 -3.84 8.60 13.74
CA ASN A 299 -5.30 8.73 13.78
C ASN A 299 -5.96 7.51 13.13
N TRP A 300 -6.51 6.63 13.98
CA TRP A 300 -7.14 5.38 13.56
C TRP A 300 -8.48 5.21 14.28
N THR A 301 -9.53 4.86 13.54
CA THR A 301 -10.86 4.55 14.07
C THR A 301 -11.01 3.03 14.16
N TRP A 302 -11.40 2.50 15.32
CA TRP A 302 -11.77 1.08 15.45
C TRP A 302 -13.08 0.81 14.72
N ILE A 303 -13.15 -0.32 14.01
CA ILE A 303 -14.27 -0.71 13.15
C ILE A 303 -15.01 -1.93 13.70
N THR A 304 -14.27 -2.98 14.07
CA THR A 304 -14.81 -4.25 14.58
C THR A 304 -13.71 -5.06 15.26
N ASP A 305 -14.09 -6.02 16.10
CA ASP A 305 -13.26 -7.05 16.74
C ASP A 305 -13.60 -8.48 16.27
N THR A 306 -14.47 -8.61 15.26
CA THR A 306 -15.02 -9.90 14.80
C THR A 306 -14.29 -10.50 13.59
N LEU A 307 -13.02 -10.15 13.37
CA LEU A 307 -12.17 -10.86 12.39
C LEU A 307 -11.56 -12.10 13.03
N ASP A 308 -11.38 -13.15 12.25
CA ASP A 308 -10.39 -14.18 12.58
C ASP A 308 -9.02 -13.82 11.97
N PRO A 309 -7.88 -14.13 12.62
CA PRO A 309 -6.55 -13.66 12.19
C PRO A 309 -6.06 -14.19 10.85
N GLU A 310 -6.80 -15.13 10.25
CA GLU A 310 -6.54 -15.81 8.98
C GLU A 310 -7.60 -15.46 7.92
N ASP A 311 -8.53 -14.54 8.21
CA ASP A 311 -9.56 -14.09 7.27
C ASP A 311 -8.95 -13.30 6.11
N THR A 312 -9.41 -13.60 4.89
CA THR A 312 -9.14 -12.73 3.74
C THR A 312 -10.06 -11.52 3.83
N VAL A 313 -9.48 -10.31 3.91
CA VAL A 313 -10.22 -9.05 3.83
C VAL A 313 -9.74 -8.25 2.62
N LEU A 314 -10.67 -7.79 1.80
CA LEU A 314 -10.41 -6.95 0.63
C LEU A 314 -11.12 -5.60 0.75
N VAL A 315 -10.54 -4.56 0.14
CA VAL A 315 -11.05 -3.19 0.18
C VAL A 315 -11.47 -2.78 -1.24
N GLY A 316 -12.77 -2.66 -1.48
CA GLY A 316 -13.30 -2.33 -2.80
C GLY A 316 -13.46 -0.83 -3.06
N GLU A 317 -14.27 -0.54 -4.09
CA GLU A 317 -14.77 0.79 -4.45
C GLU A 317 -15.44 1.50 -3.26
N GLU A 318 -16.47 0.86 -2.71
CA GLU A 318 -17.40 1.45 -1.73
C GLU A 318 -17.41 0.72 -0.37
N SER A 319 -16.92 -0.53 -0.32
CA SER A 319 -17.18 -1.46 0.78
C SER A 319 -15.95 -2.33 1.14
N LEU A 320 -16.04 -3.04 2.26
CA LEU A 320 -15.08 -4.09 2.64
C LEU A 320 -15.71 -5.46 2.41
N TYR A 321 -14.92 -6.39 1.91
CA TYR A 321 -15.33 -7.77 1.67
C TYR A 321 -14.49 -8.73 2.47
N ARG A 322 -15.11 -9.79 2.99
CA ARG A 322 -14.45 -10.78 3.83
C ARG A 322 -14.81 -12.20 3.39
N LEU A 323 -13.80 -13.04 3.31
CA LEU A 323 -13.92 -14.50 3.17
C LEU A 323 -13.21 -15.15 4.36
N PRO A 324 -13.93 -15.86 5.25
CA PRO A 324 -13.30 -16.55 6.36
C PRO A 324 -12.31 -17.63 5.92
N ALA A 325 -11.34 -17.96 6.76
CA ALA A 325 -10.28 -18.92 6.43
C ALA A 325 -10.77 -20.32 6.02
N ASP A 326 -11.98 -20.72 6.43
CA ASP A 326 -12.62 -21.98 6.04
C ASP A 326 -13.39 -21.91 4.70
N GLY A 327 -13.43 -20.72 4.08
CA GLY A 327 -14.14 -20.44 2.84
C GLY A 327 -15.65 -20.68 2.92
N SER A 328 -16.28 -20.48 4.10
CA SER A 328 -17.68 -20.81 4.37
C SER A 328 -18.70 -19.91 3.67
N ALA A 329 -18.45 -18.61 3.62
CA ALA A 329 -19.35 -17.62 3.00
C ALA A 329 -18.60 -16.32 2.65
N VAL A 330 -19.12 -15.57 1.67
CA VAL A 330 -18.66 -14.20 1.36
C VAL A 330 -19.50 -13.19 2.13
N TRP A 331 -18.84 -12.23 2.77
CA TRP A 331 -19.44 -11.19 3.59
C TRP A 331 -19.04 -9.79 3.12
N GLU A 332 -19.94 -8.83 3.33
CA GLU A 332 -19.75 -7.41 3.06
C GLU A 332 -19.91 -6.59 4.35
N TRP A 333 -19.14 -5.53 4.52
CA TRP A 333 -19.23 -4.64 5.67
C TRP A 333 -20.25 -3.51 5.45
N ASP A 334 -21.32 -3.52 6.24
CA ASP A 334 -22.28 -2.43 6.30
C ASP A 334 -21.73 -1.30 7.18
N PHE A 335 -21.18 -0.24 6.55
CA PHE A 335 -20.68 0.93 7.27
C PHE A 335 -21.75 1.64 8.14
N PRO A 336 -22.98 1.93 7.65
CA PRO A 336 -24.05 2.50 8.47
C PRO A 336 -24.46 1.67 9.70
N ARG A 337 -24.50 0.33 9.59
CA ARG A 337 -24.94 -0.57 10.66
C ARG A 337 -23.79 -1.14 11.50
N ALA A 338 -22.54 -0.93 11.08
CA ALA A 338 -21.32 -1.47 11.68
C ALA A 338 -21.37 -3.00 11.88
N THR A 339 -21.77 -3.75 10.85
CA THR A 339 -21.89 -5.21 10.89
C THR A 339 -21.51 -5.85 9.56
N TRP A 340 -21.05 -7.10 9.62
CA TRP A 340 -20.94 -7.96 8.44
C TRP A 340 -22.33 -8.44 8.01
N THR A 341 -22.63 -8.35 6.71
CA THR A 341 -23.81 -8.93 6.06
C THR A 341 -23.35 -10.04 5.12
N ARG A 342 -24.00 -11.21 5.16
CA ARG A 342 -23.66 -12.31 4.25
C ARG A 342 -24.20 -12.00 2.86
N ILE A 343 -23.33 -12.02 1.86
CA ILE A 343 -23.70 -11.73 0.46
C ILE A 343 -23.45 -12.90 -0.49
N GLY A 344 -22.78 -13.98 -0.07
CA GLY A 344 -22.49 -15.10 -0.95
C GLY A 344 -22.22 -16.44 -0.26
N GLY A 345 -22.24 -17.50 -1.06
CA GLY A 345 -21.95 -18.87 -0.67
C GLY A 345 -20.47 -19.14 -0.40
N ALA A 346 -20.15 -20.42 -0.24
CA ALA A 346 -18.81 -20.89 0.05
C ALA A 346 -17.85 -20.69 -1.14
N ALA A 347 -16.76 -19.97 -0.92
CA ALA A 347 -15.77 -19.61 -1.94
C ALA A 347 -14.36 -20.12 -1.57
N ARG A 348 -13.51 -20.28 -2.58
CA ARG A 348 -12.07 -20.56 -2.46
C ARG A 348 -11.25 -19.28 -2.38
N SER A 349 -11.65 -18.25 -3.12
CA SER A 349 -11.06 -16.92 -3.11
C SER A 349 -12.10 -15.86 -3.48
N ILE A 350 -11.83 -14.62 -3.09
CA ILE A 350 -12.54 -13.41 -3.55
C ILE A 350 -11.53 -12.46 -4.18
N HIS A 351 -11.99 -11.62 -5.11
CA HIS A 351 -11.21 -10.63 -5.83
C HIS A 351 -12.05 -9.36 -6.02
N VAL A 352 -11.46 -8.17 -5.91
CA VAL A 352 -12.18 -6.90 -6.02
C VAL A 352 -11.35 -5.84 -6.73
N GLY A 353 -12.02 -4.95 -7.45
CA GLY A 353 -11.48 -3.77 -8.12
C GLY A 353 -12.64 -2.90 -8.62
N GLY A 354 -12.39 -1.93 -9.49
CA GLY A 354 -13.46 -1.07 -10.02
C GLY A 354 -14.54 -1.81 -10.82
N ALA A 355 -14.18 -2.90 -11.50
CA ALA A 355 -15.11 -3.77 -12.22
C ALA A 355 -16.05 -4.60 -11.29
N GLY A 356 -15.93 -4.45 -9.97
CA GLY A 356 -16.80 -5.06 -8.97
C GLY A 356 -16.16 -6.16 -8.15
N LEU A 357 -17.01 -6.95 -7.48
CA LEU A 357 -16.62 -8.09 -6.65
C LEU A 357 -16.79 -9.40 -7.43
N PHE A 358 -15.78 -10.26 -7.33
CA PHE A 358 -15.76 -11.59 -7.93
C PHE A 358 -15.39 -12.64 -6.88
N MET A 359 -15.92 -13.85 -7.03
CA MET A 359 -15.53 -15.00 -6.23
C MET A 359 -15.17 -16.18 -7.13
N VAL A 360 -14.22 -17.00 -6.67
CA VAL A 360 -13.99 -18.32 -7.25
C VAL A 360 -14.56 -19.36 -6.30
N ASP A 361 -15.53 -20.15 -6.77
CA ASP A 361 -16.18 -21.18 -5.97
C ASP A 361 -15.23 -22.38 -5.68
N ARG A 362 -15.69 -23.29 -4.81
CA ARG A 362 -14.92 -24.49 -4.42
C ARG A 362 -14.71 -25.52 -5.56
N THR A 363 -15.41 -25.38 -6.68
CA THR A 363 -15.28 -26.23 -7.88
C THR A 363 -14.35 -25.63 -8.93
N GLY A 364 -14.06 -24.33 -8.85
CA GLY A 364 -13.22 -23.58 -9.78
C GLY A 364 -13.94 -22.49 -10.58
N GLY A 365 -15.27 -22.43 -10.51
CA GLY A 365 -16.07 -21.46 -11.25
C GLY A 365 -15.87 -20.04 -10.75
N LEU A 366 -15.71 -19.09 -11.68
CA LEU A 366 -15.62 -17.66 -11.42
C LEU A 366 -17.00 -17.03 -11.57
N HIS A 367 -17.41 -16.27 -10.55
CA HIS A 367 -18.70 -15.59 -10.48
C HIS A 367 -18.51 -14.10 -10.19
N SER A 368 -19.37 -13.29 -10.80
CA SER A 368 -19.48 -11.84 -10.58
C SER A 368 -20.67 -11.53 -9.67
N TYR A 369 -20.47 -10.71 -8.64
CA TYR A 369 -21.53 -10.25 -7.76
C TYR A 369 -22.44 -9.24 -8.46
N GLN A 370 -23.76 -9.36 -8.28
CA GLN A 370 -24.75 -8.52 -8.97
C GLN A 370 -25.31 -7.39 -8.08
N GLY A 371 -24.70 -7.13 -6.92
CA GLY A 371 -25.07 -6.04 -6.00
C GLY A 371 -26.15 -6.39 -4.98
N GLU A 372 -26.76 -7.57 -5.05
CA GLU A 372 -27.79 -8.06 -4.12
C GLU A 372 -27.35 -9.37 -3.44
N PRO A 373 -27.68 -9.61 -2.16
CA PRO A 373 -27.26 -10.81 -1.44
C PRO A 373 -27.63 -12.12 -2.15
N ASP A 374 -26.65 -13.03 -2.24
CA ASP A 374 -26.68 -14.29 -2.97
C ASP A 374 -26.95 -14.18 -4.50
N ALA A 375 -26.99 -12.97 -5.08
CA ALA A 375 -27.07 -12.75 -6.53
C ALA A 375 -25.68 -12.79 -7.18
N TRP A 376 -25.31 -13.94 -7.72
CA TRP A 376 -24.02 -14.19 -8.39
C TRP A 376 -24.21 -14.80 -9.77
N THR A 377 -23.53 -14.23 -10.77
CA THR A 377 -23.55 -14.72 -12.16
C THR A 377 -22.24 -15.42 -12.48
N ARG A 378 -22.28 -16.69 -12.89
CA ARG A 378 -21.07 -17.41 -13.34
C ARG A 378 -20.61 -16.86 -14.69
N ILE A 379 -19.36 -16.39 -14.75
CA ILE A 379 -18.74 -15.83 -15.95
C ILE A 379 -17.64 -16.73 -16.55
N GLY A 380 -17.22 -17.80 -15.87
CA GLY A 380 -16.28 -18.78 -16.44
C GLY A 380 -15.58 -19.63 -15.38
N GLU A 381 -14.34 -20.02 -15.66
CA GLU A 381 -13.40 -20.57 -14.67
C GLU A 381 -12.48 -19.46 -14.14
N GLY A 382 -12.06 -19.59 -12.87
CA GLY A 382 -11.18 -18.62 -12.20
C GLY A 382 -9.71 -18.65 -12.61
N GLY A 383 -9.27 -19.70 -13.32
CA GLY A 383 -7.87 -19.82 -13.74
C GLY A 383 -6.88 -20.03 -12.58
N ALA A 384 -5.65 -19.57 -12.81
CA ALA A 384 -4.51 -19.62 -11.90
C ALA A 384 -4.35 -18.34 -11.07
N ASP A 385 -4.67 -17.18 -11.65
CA ASP A 385 -4.58 -15.85 -11.04
C ASP A 385 -5.63 -14.90 -11.64
N ILE A 386 -6.05 -13.87 -10.91
CA ILE A 386 -7.10 -12.91 -11.31
C ILE A 386 -6.70 -11.49 -10.92
N ALA A 387 -6.76 -10.57 -11.88
CA ALA A 387 -6.72 -9.12 -11.63
C ALA A 387 -8.07 -8.48 -11.95
N VAL A 388 -8.50 -7.54 -11.12
CA VAL A 388 -9.71 -6.74 -11.34
C VAL A 388 -9.26 -5.29 -11.52
N GLY A 389 -9.45 -4.74 -12.73
CA GLY A 389 -9.19 -3.34 -13.05
C GLY A 389 -10.44 -2.47 -12.86
N PRO A 390 -10.46 -1.26 -13.44
CA PRO A 390 -11.55 -0.31 -13.24
C PRO A 390 -12.85 -0.70 -13.96
N ASP A 391 -12.78 -1.35 -15.12
CA ASP A 391 -13.94 -1.74 -15.94
C ASP A 391 -13.98 -3.25 -16.29
N ARG A 392 -12.85 -3.95 -16.11
CA ARG A 392 -12.65 -5.35 -16.55
C ARG A 392 -12.07 -6.24 -15.47
N VAL A 393 -12.44 -7.51 -15.54
CA VAL A 393 -11.74 -8.61 -14.85
C VAL A 393 -10.89 -9.38 -15.85
N TYR A 394 -9.69 -9.73 -15.42
CA TYR A 394 -8.67 -10.45 -16.17
C TYR A 394 -8.32 -11.72 -15.42
N ARG A 395 -7.98 -12.78 -16.15
CA ARG A 395 -7.48 -14.04 -15.57
C ARG A 395 -6.22 -14.50 -16.27
N VAL A 396 -5.36 -15.18 -15.53
CA VAL A 396 -4.30 -16.03 -16.04
C VAL A 396 -4.82 -17.46 -16.05
N MET A 397 -4.80 -18.13 -17.19
CA MET A 397 -5.21 -19.54 -17.31
C MET A 397 -4.08 -20.46 -16.79
N PRO A 398 -4.36 -21.74 -16.46
CA PRO A 398 -3.33 -22.65 -15.94
C PRO A 398 -2.11 -22.86 -16.85
N GLU A 399 -2.13 -22.46 -18.11
CA GLU A 399 -1.00 -22.48 -19.04
C GLU A 399 -0.20 -21.16 -19.09
N GLY A 400 -0.63 -20.15 -18.32
CA GLY A 400 -0.06 -18.80 -18.28
C GLY A 400 -0.75 -17.80 -19.23
N ALA A 401 -1.60 -18.26 -20.15
CA ALA A 401 -2.28 -17.39 -21.10
C ALA A 401 -3.24 -16.41 -20.40
N VAL A 402 -3.20 -15.13 -20.80
CA VAL A 402 -4.03 -14.07 -20.20
C VAL A 402 -5.32 -13.89 -21.00
N ALA A 403 -6.45 -13.70 -20.31
CA ALA A 403 -7.72 -13.33 -20.94
C ALA A 403 -8.46 -12.23 -20.18
N GLN A 404 -9.22 -11.41 -20.89
CA GLN A 404 -10.14 -10.41 -20.32
C GLN A 404 -11.61 -10.85 -20.49
N TRP A 405 -12.45 -10.50 -19.53
CA TRP A 405 -13.90 -10.63 -19.64
C TRP A 405 -14.50 -9.47 -20.43
N LEU A 406 -15.42 -9.77 -21.34
CA LEU A 406 -16.22 -8.81 -22.08
C LEU A 406 -17.68 -8.91 -21.60
N PRO A 407 -18.16 -7.98 -20.75
CA PRO A 407 -19.53 -8.03 -20.22
C PRO A 407 -20.59 -8.00 -21.32
N ASP A 408 -20.44 -7.11 -22.31
CA ASP A 408 -21.41 -6.85 -23.38
C ASP A 408 -21.72 -8.09 -24.23
N THR A 409 -20.72 -8.94 -24.47
CA THR A 409 -20.84 -10.19 -25.23
C THR A 409 -20.92 -11.43 -24.34
N SER A 410 -20.65 -11.29 -23.04
CA SER A 410 -20.50 -12.38 -22.08
C SER A 410 -19.48 -13.44 -22.52
N THR A 411 -18.32 -13.00 -23.01
CA THR A 411 -17.23 -13.87 -23.50
C THR A 411 -15.88 -13.50 -22.90
N TRP A 412 -14.95 -14.45 -22.88
CA TRP A 412 -13.53 -14.18 -22.63
C TRP A 412 -12.81 -13.94 -23.95
N GLU A 413 -11.89 -12.97 -23.97
CA GLU A 413 -10.99 -12.66 -25.08
C GLU A 413 -9.54 -12.84 -24.61
N GLU A 414 -8.73 -13.59 -25.35
CA GLU A 414 -7.31 -13.82 -25.02
C GLU A 414 -6.44 -12.62 -25.41
N LEU A 415 -5.51 -12.26 -24.52
CA LEU A 415 -4.57 -11.16 -24.69
C LEU A 415 -3.17 -11.72 -24.98
N ASP A 416 -2.92 -12.13 -26.23
CA ASP A 416 -1.70 -12.78 -26.77
C ASP A 416 -0.42 -12.63 -25.92
N GLY A 417 -0.26 -13.47 -24.90
CA GLY A 417 0.81 -13.33 -23.91
C GLY A 417 0.72 -14.32 -22.75
N LEU A 418 1.85 -14.52 -22.07
CA LEU A 418 1.97 -15.41 -20.91
C LEU A 418 2.36 -14.62 -19.66
N ALA A 419 1.66 -14.87 -18.56
CA ALA A 419 1.90 -14.32 -17.24
C ALA A 419 2.26 -15.42 -16.23
N GLY A 420 3.15 -15.10 -15.29
CA GLY A 420 3.31 -15.83 -14.03
C GLY A 420 2.47 -15.22 -12.88
N ALA A 421 2.17 -13.92 -12.97
CA ALA A 421 1.29 -13.17 -12.08
C ALA A 421 0.75 -11.93 -12.81
N ILE A 422 -0.41 -11.41 -12.41
CA ILE A 422 -1.07 -10.26 -13.05
C ILE A 422 -1.61 -9.24 -12.04
N THR A 423 -1.65 -7.96 -12.40
CA THR A 423 -2.23 -6.89 -11.60
C THR A 423 -2.80 -5.79 -12.50
N ALA A 424 -3.73 -4.99 -11.98
CA ALA A 424 -4.29 -3.84 -12.68
C ALA A 424 -4.12 -2.55 -11.85
N THR A 425 -3.99 -1.41 -12.50
CA THR A 425 -4.14 -0.09 -11.87
C THR A 425 -5.50 0.51 -12.21
N ASP A 426 -6.04 1.30 -11.29
CA ASP A 426 -7.26 2.08 -11.52
C ASP A 426 -6.93 3.50 -11.97
N ASP A 427 -7.90 4.18 -12.59
CA ASP A 427 -7.83 5.63 -12.76
C ASP A 427 -7.96 6.36 -11.40
N ARG A 428 -7.12 7.38 -11.23
CA ARG A 428 -6.91 8.18 -10.01
C ARG A 428 -7.64 9.53 -10.03
#